data_AF-A0AAU9Y0H6-F1
#
_entry.id   AF-A0AAU9Y0H6-F1
#
_cell.length_a   1.000
_cell.length_b   1.000
_cell.length_c   1.000
_cell.angle_alpha   90.00
_cell.angle_beta   90.00
_cell.angle_gamma   90.00
#
_symmetry.space_group_name_H-M   'P 1'
#
loop_
_entity.id
_entity.type
_entity.pdbx_description
1 polymer ?
#
loop_
_entity_poly.entity_id
_entity_poly.type
_entity_poly.pdbx_seq_one_letter_code
_entity_poly.pdbx_strand_id
1 'polypeptide(L)'
;MAAVAIESRLQLQHLFKDISPMFDRTESENVVQSLKNNYGGKFNSLRSQDLLQCLQLLAKHGYVSGGKVKLIEDYVAPKSSKEELIREAIRKFKASRPAVKEEEFQGRDDDIKEITEKLESKEVPVLNLFGSSGVGKTRLANEVCSQWRGNYRVFDLREVKSIKAMYYHILSSLDLVVPAGFVNLNSVVKKVRDKIKDLKSGGHSVLFLLDNVDRFATGQEMDRKSLKKTLYSSSNNFSNLMAKEKDVH
;
A
#
# COMPACT_ATOMS: atom_id res chain seq x y z
N MET A 1 -3.39 13.82 25.74
CA MET A 1 -3.34 12.99 24.51
C MET A 1 -2.79 13.77 23.30
N ALA A 2 -3.25 15.00 23.02
CA ALA A 2 -2.72 15.80 21.91
C ALA A 2 -1.20 16.04 21.94
N ALA A 3 -0.62 16.35 23.12
CA ALA A 3 0.83 16.55 23.27
C ALA A 3 1.65 15.31 22.91
N VAL A 4 1.17 14.11 23.27
CA VAL A 4 1.83 12.83 22.99
C VAL A 4 1.76 12.47 21.50
N ALA A 5 0.62 12.76 20.85
CA ALA A 5 0.49 12.59 19.40
C ALA A 5 1.42 13.53 18.62
N ILE A 6 1.60 14.76 19.11
CA ILE A 6 2.56 15.74 18.56
C ILE A 6 3.99 15.24 18.74
N GLU A 7 4.35 14.77 19.93
CA GLU A 7 5.68 14.24 20.24
C GLU A 7 6.03 13.00 19.40
N SER A 8 5.11 12.05 19.28
CA SER A 8 5.24 10.88 18.40
C SER A 8 5.47 11.28 16.95
N ARG A 9 4.73 12.29 16.45
CA ARG A 9 4.89 12.79 15.09
C ARG A 9 6.25 13.48 14.90
N LEU A 10 6.72 14.24 15.89
CA LEU A 10 8.04 14.87 15.85
C LEU A 10 9.16 13.84 15.84
N GLN A 11 9.11 12.84 16.73
CA GLN A 11 10.07 11.74 16.77
C GLN A 11 10.11 10.98 15.42
N LEU A 12 8.95 10.75 14.80
CA LEU A 12 8.88 10.12 13.48
C LEU A 12 9.54 11.00 12.39
N GLN A 13 9.36 12.32 12.45
CA GLN A 13 10.05 13.25 11.54
C GLN A 13 11.56 13.26 11.76
N HIS A 14 12.02 13.12 13.02
CA HIS A 14 13.45 12.98 13.32
C HIS A 14 14.01 11.69 12.71
N LEU A 15 13.33 10.55 12.92
CA LEU A 15 13.73 9.29 12.28
C LEU A 15 13.89 9.45 10.75
N PHE A 16 12.93 10.12 10.07
CA PHE A 16 13.03 10.33 8.63
C PHE A 16 14.24 11.18 8.23
N LYS A 17 14.54 12.23 9.00
CA LYS A 17 15.73 13.08 8.78
C LYS A 17 17.03 12.32 9.06
N ASP A 18 17.03 11.37 9.98
CA ASP A 18 18.21 10.59 10.33
C ASP A 18 18.51 9.52 9.27
N ILE A 19 17.47 8.83 8.77
CA ILE A 19 17.67 7.73 7.81
C ILE A 19 17.81 8.20 6.36
N SER A 20 17.18 9.31 5.95
CA SER A 20 17.23 9.75 4.54
C SER A 20 18.67 9.96 4.02
N PRO A 21 19.59 10.59 4.78
CA PRO A 21 21.00 10.75 4.38
C PRO A 21 21.81 9.45 4.33
N MET A 22 21.26 8.34 4.83
CA MET A 22 21.93 7.04 4.78
C MET A 22 21.88 6.44 3.37
N PHE A 23 20.93 6.88 2.54
CA PHE A 23 20.81 6.50 1.14
C PHE A 23 21.68 7.42 0.27
N ASP A 24 22.47 6.83 -0.62
CA ASP A 24 23.09 7.61 -1.68
C ASP A 24 22.05 8.10 -2.71
N ARG A 25 22.52 8.84 -3.72
CA ARG A 25 21.66 9.41 -4.76
C ARG A 25 20.90 8.33 -5.55
N THR A 26 21.59 7.26 -5.94
CA THR A 26 21.03 6.16 -6.75
C THR A 26 20.10 5.30 -5.91
N GLU A 27 20.48 5.00 -4.66
CA GLU A 27 19.64 4.29 -3.70
C GLU A 27 18.34 5.07 -3.43
N SER A 28 18.44 6.39 -3.21
CA SER A 28 17.29 7.27 -3.02
C SER A 28 16.35 7.25 -4.22
N GLU A 29 16.90 7.35 -5.43
CA GLU A 29 16.13 7.27 -6.68
C GLU A 29 15.39 5.94 -6.81
N ASN A 30 16.07 4.83 -6.53
CA ASN A 30 15.48 3.51 -6.58
C ASN A 30 14.33 3.37 -5.57
N VAL A 31 14.51 3.80 -4.32
CA VAL A 31 13.46 3.77 -3.30
C VAL A 31 12.26 4.62 -3.70
N VAL A 32 12.48 5.87 -4.10
CA VAL A 32 11.40 6.78 -4.48
C VAL A 32 10.66 6.24 -5.69
N GLN A 33 11.35 5.69 -6.69
CA GLN A 33 10.71 5.10 -7.86
C GLN A 33 9.89 3.86 -7.50
N SER A 34 10.41 2.98 -6.66
CA SER A 34 9.67 1.83 -6.13
C SER A 34 8.41 2.25 -5.35
N LEU A 35 8.48 3.32 -4.54
CA LEU A 35 7.34 3.85 -3.80
C LEU A 35 6.31 4.51 -4.73
N LYS A 36 6.75 5.23 -5.77
CA LYS A 36 5.86 5.75 -6.83
C LYS A 36 5.13 4.64 -7.56
N ASN A 37 5.84 3.57 -7.89
CA ASN A 37 5.26 2.41 -8.58
C ASN A 37 4.22 1.71 -7.70
N ASN A 38 4.45 1.62 -6.39
CA ASN A 38 3.51 0.99 -5.45
C ASN A 38 2.31 1.89 -5.14
N TYR A 39 2.54 3.12 -4.69
CA TYR A 39 1.47 3.96 -4.13
C TYR A 39 0.83 4.91 -5.14
N GLY A 40 1.52 5.22 -6.24
CA GLY A 40 1.02 6.09 -7.29
C GLY A 40 0.52 7.46 -6.81
N GLY A 41 -0.42 8.04 -7.55
CA GLY A 41 -1.13 9.26 -7.15
C GLY A 41 -0.20 10.41 -6.75
N LYS A 42 -0.28 10.84 -5.49
CA LYS A 42 0.53 11.96 -4.95
C LYS A 42 2.03 11.68 -4.88
N PHE A 43 2.45 10.41 -4.94
CA PHE A 43 3.87 10.07 -4.99
C PHE A 43 4.46 10.43 -6.36
N ASN A 44 3.65 10.42 -7.43
CA ASN A 44 4.12 10.71 -8.79
C ASN A 44 4.61 12.15 -8.98
N SER A 45 4.15 13.10 -8.15
CA SER A 45 4.59 14.50 -8.20
C SER A 45 5.93 14.76 -7.50
N LEU A 46 6.47 13.78 -6.75
CA LEU A 46 7.75 13.93 -6.06
C LEU A 46 8.92 13.87 -7.06
N ARG A 47 10.02 14.59 -6.79
CA ARG A 47 11.26 14.39 -7.57
C ARG A 47 11.89 13.06 -7.16
N SER A 48 12.63 12.44 -8.09
CA SER A 48 13.18 11.09 -7.91
C SER A 48 14.14 10.98 -6.71
N GLN A 49 14.80 12.07 -6.29
CA GLN A 49 15.76 12.05 -5.18
C GLN A 49 15.15 12.48 -3.83
N ASP A 50 13.87 12.86 -3.79
CA ASP A 50 13.26 13.44 -2.58
C ASP A 50 12.78 12.37 -1.57
N LEU A 51 13.68 11.49 -1.11
CA LEU A 51 13.36 10.40 -0.20
C LEU A 51 12.67 10.89 1.09
N LEU A 52 13.16 11.98 1.69
CA LEU A 52 12.56 12.55 2.89
C LEU A 52 11.09 12.94 2.68
N GLN A 53 10.78 13.63 1.57
CA GLN A 53 9.40 14.00 1.25
C GLN A 53 8.53 12.76 0.99
N CYS A 54 9.12 11.71 0.40
CA CYS A 54 8.45 10.44 0.18
C CYS A 54 8.06 9.76 1.50
N LEU A 55 8.98 9.70 2.48
CA LEU A 55 8.70 9.18 3.83
C LEU A 55 7.65 10.02 4.57
N GLN A 56 7.72 11.35 4.45
CA GLN A 56 6.71 12.24 4.99
C GLN A 56 5.32 12.02 4.39
N LEU A 57 5.26 11.71 3.09
CA LEU A 57 4.02 11.41 2.40
C LEU A 57 3.44 10.07 2.86
N LEU A 58 4.28 9.05 3.09
CA LEU A 58 3.86 7.79 3.70
C LEU A 58 3.17 8.04 5.05
N ALA A 59 3.76 8.89 5.89
CA ALA A 59 3.21 9.22 7.20
C ALA A 59 1.90 10.01 7.10
N LYS A 60 1.86 11.00 6.22
CA LYS A 60 0.67 11.83 5.97
C LYS A 60 -0.55 11.00 5.55
N HIS A 61 -0.32 9.89 4.86
CA HIS A 61 -1.37 8.99 4.39
C HIS A 61 -1.62 7.78 5.31
N GLY A 62 -0.93 7.71 6.46
CA GLY A 62 -1.13 6.68 7.47
C GLY A 62 -0.57 5.31 7.07
N TYR A 63 0.31 5.24 6.07
CA TYR A 63 1.05 4.01 5.73
C TYR A 63 2.15 3.73 6.74
N VAL A 64 2.68 4.80 7.34
CA VAL A 64 3.58 4.72 8.49
C VAL A 64 3.09 5.65 9.58
N SER A 65 3.32 5.24 10.81
CA SER A 65 3.16 6.04 12.01
C SER A 65 4.34 5.70 12.91
N GLY A 66 4.45 6.30 14.09
CA GLY A 66 5.54 5.86 14.94
C GLY A 66 5.32 4.43 15.46
N GLY A 67 4.09 3.91 15.47
CA GLY A 67 3.78 2.52 15.82
C GLY A 67 3.90 1.58 14.64
N LYS A 68 3.83 2.14 13.42
CA LYS A 68 3.81 1.41 12.15
C LYS A 68 5.01 1.80 11.30
N VAL A 69 6.18 1.30 11.68
CA VAL A 69 7.44 1.53 10.93
C VAL A 69 7.89 0.34 10.09
N LYS A 70 7.13 -0.77 10.08
CA LYS A 70 7.47 -1.99 9.31
C LYS A 70 7.68 -1.73 7.82
N LEU A 71 6.89 -0.84 7.22
CA LEU A 71 7.10 -0.48 5.82
C LEU A 71 8.51 0.10 5.58
N ILE A 72 9.02 0.88 6.53
CA ILE A 72 10.38 1.43 6.42
C ILE A 72 11.41 0.32 6.67
N GLU A 73 11.19 -0.48 7.71
CA GLU A 73 12.08 -1.56 8.13
C GLU A 73 12.22 -2.69 7.09
N ASP A 74 11.11 -3.20 6.58
CA ASP A 74 11.08 -4.41 5.74
C ASP A 74 11.16 -4.09 4.25
N TYR A 75 10.81 -2.86 3.85
CA TYR A 75 10.77 -2.48 2.43
C TYR A 75 11.74 -1.37 2.04
N VAL A 76 11.97 -0.37 2.90
CA VAL A 76 12.85 0.76 2.57
C VAL A 76 14.30 0.47 2.96
N ALA A 77 14.55 -0.03 4.16
CA ALA A 77 15.91 -0.29 4.66
C ALA A 77 16.75 -1.23 3.79
N PRO A 78 16.21 -2.36 3.25
CA PRO A 78 16.99 -3.28 2.41
C PRO A 78 17.44 -2.71 1.06
N LYS A 79 17.00 -1.50 0.71
CA LYS A 79 17.38 -0.82 -0.54
C LYS A 79 18.57 0.13 -0.35
N SER A 80 19.19 0.15 0.83
CA SER A 80 20.44 0.88 1.08
C SER A 80 21.56 -0.08 1.46
N SER A 81 22.76 0.22 1.00
CA SER A 81 24.02 -0.36 1.48
C SER A 81 24.26 -0.16 2.98
N LYS A 82 23.55 0.78 3.63
CA LYS A 82 23.58 1.04 5.07
C LYS A 82 22.37 0.45 5.81
N GLU A 83 21.78 -0.62 5.30
CA GLU A 83 20.60 -1.29 5.86
C GLU A 83 20.69 -1.47 7.39
N GLU A 84 21.80 -2.01 7.91
CA GLU A 84 21.97 -2.26 9.34
C GLU A 84 21.93 -0.98 10.20
N LEU A 85 22.50 0.12 9.70
CA LEU A 85 22.44 1.42 10.40
C LEU A 85 21.01 1.97 10.42
N ILE A 86 20.26 1.77 9.34
CA ILE A 86 18.85 2.16 9.25
C ILE A 86 18.01 1.31 10.22
N ARG A 87 18.22 -0.01 10.25
CA ARG A 87 17.57 -0.92 11.20
C ARG A 87 17.88 -0.54 12.64
N GLU A 88 19.12 -0.16 12.94
CA GLU A 88 19.50 0.31 14.27
C GLU A 88 18.81 1.64 14.64
N ALA A 89 18.73 2.60 13.71
CA ALA A 89 17.99 3.84 13.90
C ALA A 89 16.50 3.58 14.20
N ILE A 90 15.88 2.66 13.46
CA ILE A 90 14.50 2.23 13.69
C ILE A 90 14.37 1.54 15.07
N ARG A 91 15.34 0.71 15.46
CA ARG A 91 15.35 0.04 16.78
C ARG A 91 15.44 1.06 17.91
N LYS A 92 16.32 2.05 17.79
CA LYS A 92 16.45 3.15 18.75
C LYS A 92 15.16 3.96 18.85
N PHE A 93 14.55 4.29 17.70
CA PHE A 93 13.26 4.97 17.64
C PHE A 93 12.14 4.18 18.34
N LYS A 94 12.07 2.86 18.12
CA LYS A 94 11.10 1.98 18.81
C LYS A 94 11.34 1.96 20.32
N ALA A 95 12.60 1.97 20.76
CA ALA A 95 12.97 1.94 22.18
C ALA A 95 12.78 3.30 22.89
N SER A 96 12.96 4.42 22.19
CA SER A 96 12.77 5.77 22.74
C SER A 96 11.30 6.20 22.84
N ARG A 97 10.38 5.35 22.38
CA ARG A 97 8.96 5.67 22.37
C ARG A 97 8.37 5.53 23.77
N PRO A 98 7.54 6.50 24.22
CA PRO A 98 6.71 6.28 25.39
C PRO A 98 5.85 5.03 25.19
N ALA A 99 5.63 4.23 26.24
CA ALA A 99 4.77 3.03 26.22
C ALA A 99 3.27 3.35 26.01
N VAL A 100 2.95 4.53 25.49
CA VAL A 100 1.61 4.97 25.19
C VAL A 100 1.23 4.39 23.84
N LYS A 101 0.19 3.54 23.85
CA LYS A 101 -0.50 3.11 22.64
C LYS A 101 -0.79 4.36 21.80
N GLU A 102 -0.36 4.38 20.53
CA GLU A 102 -0.91 5.37 19.59
C GLU A 102 -2.43 5.37 19.72
N GLU A 103 -3.11 6.47 19.37
CA GLU A 103 -4.57 6.44 19.25
C GLU A 103 -4.93 5.25 18.36
N GLU A 104 -5.33 4.16 19.03
CA GLU A 104 -5.76 2.93 18.38
C GLU A 104 -6.87 3.37 17.44
N PHE A 105 -6.99 2.71 16.30
CA PHE A 105 -8.16 2.91 15.47
C PHE A 105 -9.38 2.34 16.20
N GLN A 106 -9.86 3.09 17.19
CA GLN A 106 -10.83 2.65 18.20
C GLN A 106 -12.25 2.67 17.63
N GLY A 107 -13.08 1.77 18.15
CA GLY A 107 -14.50 1.69 17.80
C GLY A 107 -14.77 0.98 16.46
N ARG A 108 -13.74 0.33 15.88
CA ARG A 108 -13.84 -0.42 14.62
C ARG A 108 -13.12 -1.77 14.73
N ASP A 109 -12.86 -2.24 15.95
CA ASP A 109 -12.14 -3.50 16.20
C ASP A 109 -12.91 -4.70 15.63
N ASP A 110 -14.23 -4.70 15.80
CA ASP A 110 -15.11 -5.71 15.21
C ASP A 110 -15.07 -5.68 13.68
N ASP A 111 -15.07 -4.49 13.05
CA ASP A 111 -14.92 -4.36 11.59
C ASP A 111 -13.59 -4.95 11.11
N ILE A 112 -12.48 -4.63 11.78
CA ILE A 112 -11.15 -5.16 11.42
C ILE A 112 -11.16 -6.68 11.52
N LYS A 113 -11.69 -7.22 12.61
CA LYS A 113 -11.77 -8.65 12.86
C LYS A 113 -12.60 -9.34 11.79
N GLU A 114 -13.81 -8.86 11.54
CA GLU A 114 -14.73 -9.42 10.54
C GLU A 114 -14.12 -9.38 9.12
N ILE A 115 -13.52 -8.25 8.72
CA ILE A 115 -12.87 -8.11 7.42
C ILE A 115 -11.68 -9.07 7.31
N THR A 116 -10.86 -9.16 8.35
CA THR A 116 -9.68 -10.03 8.35
C THR A 116 -10.09 -11.49 8.26
N GLU A 117 -11.06 -11.94 9.06
CA GLU A 117 -11.59 -13.31 9.02
C GLU A 117 -12.14 -13.67 7.64
N LYS A 118 -12.92 -12.77 7.02
CA LYS A 118 -13.45 -12.95 5.64
C LYS A 118 -12.35 -13.08 4.59
N LEU A 119 -11.26 -12.31 4.73
CA LEU A 119 -10.11 -12.37 3.82
C LEU A 119 -9.24 -13.62 4.08
N GLU A 120 -9.10 -14.07 5.32
CA GLU A 120 -8.31 -15.26 5.67
C GLU A 120 -9.03 -16.57 5.33
N SER A 121 -10.35 -16.64 5.55
CA SER A 121 -11.17 -17.83 5.27
C SER A 121 -11.25 -18.17 3.77
N LYS A 122 -10.89 -17.22 2.90
CA LYS A 122 -11.03 -17.27 1.43
C LYS A 122 -12.47 -17.49 0.97
N GLU A 123 -13.46 -17.29 1.84
CA GLU A 123 -14.88 -17.34 1.49
C GLU A 123 -15.24 -16.28 0.44
N VAL A 124 -14.59 -15.12 0.53
CA VAL A 124 -14.75 -14.02 -0.41
C VAL A 124 -13.41 -13.66 -1.06
N PRO A 125 -13.22 -13.92 -2.36
CA PRO A 125 -11.97 -13.56 -3.04
C PRO A 125 -11.87 -12.05 -3.30
N VAL A 126 -12.99 -11.33 -3.18
CA VAL A 126 -13.08 -9.87 -3.28
C VAL A 126 -13.98 -9.32 -2.17
N LEU A 127 -13.46 -8.39 -1.37
CA LEU A 127 -14.21 -7.65 -0.35
C LEU A 127 -14.29 -6.17 -0.75
N ASN A 128 -15.49 -5.63 -0.84
CA ASN A 128 -15.68 -4.22 -1.17
C ASN A 128 -16.03 -3.41 0.07
N LEU A 129 -15.29 -2.31 0.30
CA LEU A 129 -15.58 -1.33 1.33
C LEU A 129 -16.40 -0.17 0.75
N PHE A 130 -17.65 -0.06 1.18
CA PHE A 130 -18.62 0.98 0.80
C PHE A 130 -18.88 1.97 1.94
N GLY A 131 -19.48 3.11 1.63
CA GLY A 131 -19.79 4.16 2.61
C GLY A 131 -19.64 5.58 2.05
N SER A 132 -20.17 6.56 2.76
CA SER A 132 -20.03 7.99 2.44
C SER A 132 -18.58 8.49 2.50
N SER A 133 -18.31 9.65 1.89
CA SER A 133 -17.00 10.30 1.99
C SER A 133 -16.70 10.68 3.46
N GLY A 134 -15.44 10.58 3.88
CA GLY A 134 -15.02 11.00 5.23
C GLY A 134 -15.20 9.97 6.34
N VAL A 135 -15.96 8.88 6.14
CA VAL A 135 -16.24 7.85 7.18
C VAL A 135 -15.06 6.95 7.56
N GLY A 136 -13.84 7.30 7.13
CA GLY A 136 -12.62 6.60 7.51
C GLY A 136 -12.32 5.29 6.76
N LYS A 137 -12.98 4.99 5.63
CA LYS A 137 -12.74 3.74 4.86
C LYS A 137 -11.26 3.46 4.56
N THR A 138 -10.53 4.47 4.07
CA THR A 138 -9.10 4.31 3.78
C THR A 138 -8.28 4.05 5.04
N ARG A 139 -8.68 4.62 6.19
CA ARG A 139 -8.02 4.35 7.48
C ARG A 139 -8.28 2.90 7.92
N LEU A 140 -9.53 2.43 7.84
CA LEU A 140 -9.88 1.02 8.13
C LEU A 140 -9.14 0.05 7.20
N ALA A 141 -9.11 0.32 5.89
CA ALA A 141 -8.40 -0.50 4.91
C ALA A 141 -6.90 -0.60 5.19
N ASN A 142 -6.26 0.53 5.54
CA ASN A 142 -4.85 0.57 5.92
C ASN A 142 -4.61 -0.16 7.25
N GLU A 143 -5.55 -0.10 8.19
CA GLU A 143 -5.48 -0.82 9.46
C GLU A 143 -5.45 -2.35 9.23
N VAL A 144 -6.41 -2.87 8.45
CA VAL A 144 -6.45 -4.28 8.03
C VAL A 144 -5.15 -4.68 7.32
N CYS A 145 -4.67 -3.87 6.36
CA CYS A 145 -3.41 -4.17 5.66
C CYS A 145 -2.21 -4.22 6.61
N SER A 146 -2.15 -3.33 7.60
CA SER A 146 -1.05 -3.28 8.56
C SER A 146 -1.01 -4.46 9.54
N GLN A 147 -2.16 -5.10 9.77
CA GLN A 147 -2.31 -6.29 10.61
C GLN A 147 -2.23 -7.58 9.79
N TRP A 148 -2.20 -7.49 8.46
CA TRP A 148 -2.13 -8.65 7.56
C TRP A 148 -0.84 -9.44 7.79
N ARG A 149 -0.98 -10.75 8.00
CA ARG A 149 0.16 -11.65 8.27
C ARG A 149 1.03 -11.92 7.04
N GLY A 150 0.44 -11.85 5.85
CA GLY A 150 1.13 -12.07 4.58
C GLY A 150 1.67 -10.78 3.96
N ASN A 151 2.11 -10.88 2.71
CA ASN A 151 2.43 -9.69 1.92
C ASN A 151 1.16 -8.93 1.54
N TYR A 152 1.22 -7.60 1.51
CA TYR A 152 0.16 -6.78 0.93
C TYR A 152 0.69 -5.76 -0.09
N ARG A 153 -0.18 -5.33 -0.99
CA ARG A 153 0.07 -4.32 -2.01
C ARG A 153 -1.12 -3.37 -2.09
N VAL A 154 -0.87 -2.07 -2.10
CA VAL A 154 -1.89 -1.02 -2.22
C VAL A 154 -1.78 -0.42 -3.61
N PHE A 155 -2.92 -0.13 -4.25
CA PHE A 155 -3.02 0.43 -5.59
C PHE A 155 -3.97 1.62 -5.57
N ASP A 156 -3.46 2.83 -5.76
CA ASP A 156 -4.31 4.01 -5.95
C ASP A 156 -4.77 4.09 -7.41
N LEU A 157 -6.04 3.78 -7.67
CA LEU A 157 -6.61 3.80 -9.02
C LEU A 157 -7.10 5.18 -9.47
N ARG A 158 -6.86 6.24 -8.70
CA ARG A 158 -7.38 7.59 -8.97
C ARG A 158 -7.03 8.14 -10.35
N GLU A 159 -5.83 7.85 -10.84
CA GLU A 159 -5.32 8.32 -12.13
C GLU A 159 -5.37 7.23 -13.21
N VAL A 160 -5.88 6.04 -12.88
CA VAL A 160 -5.92 4.89 -13.78
C VAL A 160 -7.20 4.94 -14.60
N LYS A 161 -7.05 5.04 -15.93
CA LYS A 161 -8.17 5.29 -16.86
C LYS A 161 -8.65 4.06 -17.65
N SER A 162 -7.96 2.92 -17.56
CA SER A 162 -8.32 1.68 -18.29
C SER A 162 -7.81 0.41 -17.60
N ILE A 163 -8.39 -0.76 -17.92
CA ILE A 163 -7.88 -2.08 -17.44
C ILE A 163 -6.43 -2.28 -17.80
N LYS A 164 -6.04 -1.90 -19.03
CA LYS A 164 -4.66 -2.04 -19.48
C LYS A 164 -3.72 -1.20 -18.62
N ALA A 165 -4.08 0.04 -18.32
CA ALA A 165 -3.33 0.91 -17.43
C ALA A 165 -3.27 0.34 -16.00
N MET A 166 -4.36 -0.24 -15.50
CA MET A 166 -4.41 -0.92 -14.18
C MET A 166 -3.41 -2.07 -14.14
N TYR A 167 -3.45 -2.98 -15.12
CA TYR A 167 -2.54 -4.12 -15.18
C TYR A 167 -1.07 -3.71 -15.36
N TYR A 168 -0.79 -2.63 -16.09
CA TYR A 168 0.55 -2.08 -16.19
C TYR A 168 1.04 -1.45 -14.88
N HIS A 169 0.15 -0.77 -14.16
CA HIS A 169 0.44 -0.26 -12.82
C HIS A 169 0.73 -1.42 -11.85
N ILE A 170 -0.06 -2.50 -11.93
CA ILE A 170 0.19 -3.73 -11.16
C ILE A 170 1.55 -4.34 -11.51
N LEU A 171 1.88 -4.52 -12.79
CA LEU A 171 3.21 -5.00 -13.19
C LEU A 171 4.34 -4.15 -12.58
N SER A 172 4.22 -2.82 -12.70
CA SER A 172 5.22 -1.88 -12.17
C SER A 172 5.39 -2.01 -10.66
N SER A 173 4.30 -2.14 -9.90
CA SER A 173 4.33 -2.33 -8.43
C SER A 173 4.92 -3.68 -7.97
N LEU A 174 4.96 -4.66 -8.88
CA LEU A 174 5.50 -5.99 -8.62
C LEU A 174 6.95 -6.11 -9.11
N ASP A 175 7.57 -4.98 -9.45
CA ASP A 175 8.90 -4.86 -10.05
C ASP A 175 9.04 -5.72 -11.33
N LEU A 176 7.94 -5.88 -12.06
CA LEU A 176 7.91 -6.61 -13.33
C LEU A 176 8.09 -5.62 -14.49
N VAL A 177 8.91 -6.02 -15.46
CA VAL A 177 9.12 -5.24 -16.69
C VAL A 177 7.78 -5.05 -17.41
N VAL A 178 7.35 -3.80 -17.53
CA VAL A 178 6.21 -3.41 -18.35
C VAL A 178 6.63 -3.55 -19.81
N PRO A 179 6.04 -4.47 -20.59
CA PRO A 179 6.48 -4.69 -21.95
C PRO A 179 6.12 -3.48 -22.84
N ALA A 180 7.06 -3.07 -23.68
CA ALA A 180 6.86 -2.00 -24.65
C ALA A 180 6.03 -2.48 -25.86
N GLY A 181 5.14 -1.62 -26.36
CA GLY A 181 4.32 -1.89 -27.55
C GLY A 181 2.95 -2.54 -27.28
N PHE A 182 2.40 -3.22 -28.30
CA PHE A 182 1.12 -3.92 -28.17
C PHE A 182 1.33 -5.23 -27.42
N VAL A 183 0.74 -5.32 -26.23
CA VAL A 183 0.86 -6.49 -25.36
C VAL A 183 -0.52 -7.10 -25.18
N ASN A 184 -0.62 -8.40 -25.43
CA ASN A 184 -1.80 -9.18 -25.10
C ASN A 184 -2.02 -9.17 -23.58
N LEU A 185 -3.17 -8.65 -23.14
CA LEU A 185 -3.54 -8.56 -21.72
C LEU A 185 -3.42 -9.91 -21.00
N ASN A 186 -3.74 -11.03 -21.66
CA ASN A 186 -3.63 -12.37 -21.08
C ASN A 186 -2.19 -12.72 -20.69
N SER A 187 -1.20 -12.24 -21.45
CA SER A 187 0.21 -12.44 -21.13
C SER A 187 0.65 -11.62 -19.91
N VAL A 188 0.12 -10.41 -19.75
CA VAL A 188 0.33 -9.56 -18.57
C VAL A 188 -0.30 -10.19 -17.34
N VAL A 189 -1.55 -10.63 -17.45
CA VAL A 189 -2.28 -11.33 -16.38
C VAL A 189 -1.49 -12.55 -15.90
N LYS A 190 -0.93 -13.35 -16.83
CA LYS A 190 -0.10 -14.50 -16.49
C LYS A 190 1.14 -14.11 -15.69
N LYS A 191 1.89 -13.09 -16.14
CA LYS A 191 3.09 -12.59 -15.42
C LYS A 191 2.76 -12.12 -14.01
N VAL A 192 1.67 -11.36 -13.86
CA VAL A 192 1.18 -10.92 -12.54
C VAL A 192 0.85 -12.13 -11.66
N ARG A 193 0.10 -13.10 -12.19
CA ARG A 193 -0.28 -14.33 -11.47
C ARG A 193 0.95 -15.11 -11.00
N ASP A 194 1.94 -15.29 -11.87
CA ASP A 194 3.14 -16.05 -11.54
C ASP A 194 3.96 -15.33 -10.45
N LYS A 195 4.14 -14.01 -10.55
CA LYS A 195 4.82 -13.23 -9.51
C LYS A 195 4.08 -13.23 -8.17
N ILE A 196 2.75 -13.27 -8.18
CA ILE A 196 1.94 -13.39 -6.95
C ILE A 196 2.20 -14.71 -6.24
N LYS A 197 2.48 -15.80 -6.97
CA LYS A 197 2.84 -17.08 -6.34
C LYS A 197 4.15 -16.95 -5.56
N ASP A 198 5.14 -16.26 -6.11
CA ASP A 198 6.43 -16.01 -5.45
C ASP A 198 6.29 -15.11 -4.21
N LEU A 199 5.29 -14.23 -4.21
CA LEU A 199 4.99 -13.35 -3.08
C LEU A 199 4.22 -14.03 -1.95
N LYS A 200 3.75 -15.27 -2.13
CA LYS A 200 3.19 -16.03 -1.01
C LYS A 200 4.33 -16.44 -0.09
N SER A 201 4.24 -16.04 1.18
CA SER A 201 5.25 -16.35 2.19
C SER A 201 4.60 -17.00 3.40
N GLY A 202 5.25 -18.02 3.97
CA GLY A 202 4.80 -18.67 5.20
C GLY A 202 3.39 -19.28 5.14
N GLY A 203 2.90 -19.67 3.95
CA GLY A 203 1.54 -20.17 3.75
C GLY A 203 0.44 -19.09 3.72
N HIS A 204 0.80 -17.82 3.88
CA HIS A 204 -0.14 -16.69 3.86
C HIS A 204 -0.36 -16.16 2.43
N SER A 205 -1.60 -15.77 2.13
CA SER A 205 -1.99 -15.13 0.87
C SER A 205 -1.49 -13.69 0.78
N VAL A 206 -1.36 -13.22 -0.47
CA VAL A 206 -1.09 -11.80 -0.76
C VAL A 206 -2.41 -11.04 -0.76
N LEU A 207 -2.48 -9.93 -0.02
CA LEU A 207 -3.62 -9.01 0.01
C LEU A 207 -3.40 -7.84 -0.95
N PHE A 208 -4.35 -7.60 -1.83
CA PHE A 208 -4.35 -6.46 -2.75
C PHE A 208 -5.41 -5.44 -2.30
N LEU A 209 -5.00 -4.21 -1.97
CA LEU A 209 -5.92 -3.10 -1.70
C LEU A 209 -6.03 -2.21 -2.93
N LEU A 210 -7.19 -2.17 -3.57
CA LEU A 210 -7.52 -1.21 -4.62
C LEU A 210 -8.22 -0.01 -4.00
N ASP A 211 -7.53 1.13 -3.93
CA ASP A 211 -8.09 2.38 -3.44
C ASP A 211 -8.65 3.23 -4.60
N ASN A 212 -9.68 4.03 -4.31
CA ASN A 212 -10.32 4.96 -5.26
C ASN A 212 -10.87 4.29 -6.54
N VAL A 213 -11.42 3.07 -6.40
CA VAL A 213 -12.02 2.27 -7.48
C VAL A 213 -13.23 2.98 -8.12
N ASP A 214 -13.91 3.83 -7.35
CA ASP A 214 -15.02 4.67 -7.83
C ASP A 214 -14.62 5.60 -8.97
N ARG A 215 -13.40 6.16 -8.93
CA ARG A 215 -12.90 7.06 -9.99
C ARG A 215 -12.53 6.32 -11.26
N PHE A 216 -12.01 5.10 -11.10
CA PHE A 216 -11.75 4.21 -12.22
C PHE A 216 -13.05 3.87 -12.99
N ALA A 217 -14.16 3.65 -12.28
CA ALA A 217 -15.47 3.38 -12.89
C ALA A 217 -16.14 4.59 -13.57
N THR A 218 -15.58 5.80 -13.43
CA THR A 218 -16.04 7.02 -14.13
C THR A 218 -15.24 7.33 -15.39
N GLY A 219 -14.16 6.60 -15.66
CA GLY A 219 -13.44 6.69 -16.94
C GLY A 219 -14.28 6.09 -18.07
N GLN A 220 -14.43 6.83 -19.17
CA GLN A 220 -15.33 6.55 -20.30
C GLN A 220 -15.25 5.14 -20.93
N GLU A 221 -14.21 4.35 -20.63
CA GLU A 221 -14.02 3.02 -21.20
C GLU A 221 -14.73 1.88 -20.44
N MET A 222 -15.20 2.08 -19.20
CA MET A 222 -15.85 1.00 -18.47
C MET A 222 -16.86 1.43 -17.41
N ASP A 223 -18.02 0.79 -17.46
CA ASP A 223 -18.97 0.84 -16.36
C ASP A 223 -18.48 0.05 -15.13
N ARG A 224 -18.99 0.43 -13.97
CA ARG A 224 -18.73 -0.21 -12.66
C ARG A 224 -18.99 -1.73 -12.68
N LYS A 225 -19.90 -2.19 -13.54
CA LYS A 225 -20.30 -3.60 -13.67
C LYS A 225 -19.22 -4.43 -14.37
N SER A 226 -18.58 -3.86 -15.39
CA SER A 226 -17.49 -4.45 -16.16
C SER A 226 -16.18 -4.48 -15.38
N LEU A 227 -15.92 -3.44 -14.58
CA LEU A 227 -14.82 -3.44 -13.60
C LEU A 227 -15.02 -4.54 -12.56
N LYS A 228 -16.20 -4.63 -11.93
CA LYS A 228 -16.51 -5.71 -10.99
C LYS A 228 -16.32 -7.07 -11.66
N LYS A 229 -16.91 -7.30 -12.84
CA LYS A 229 -16.75 -8.55 -13.58
C LYS A 229 -15.28 -8.87 -13.89
N THR A 230 -14.47 -7.86 -14.19
CA THR A 230 -13.02 -8.03 -14.43
C THR A 230 -12.25 -8.31 -13.14
N LEU A 231 -12.52 -7.61 -12.05
CA LEU A 231 -11.90 -7.87 -10.75
C LEU A 231 -12.30 -9.25 -10.21
N TYR A 232 -13.56 -9.66 -10.38
CA TYR A 232 -14.06 -10.99 -10.05
C TYR A 232 -13.50 -12.07 -10.99
N SER A 233 -13.42 -11.86 -12.30
CA SER A 233 -12.76 -12.83 -13.19
C SER A 233 -11.25 -12.91 -12.95
N SER A 234 -10.67 -11.80 -12.46
CA SER A 234 -9.27 -11.71 -12.06
C SER A 234 -9.03 -12.12 -10.61
N SER A 235 -10.06 -12.36 -9.80
CA SER A 235 -9.87 -12.79 -8.40
C SER A 235 -9.33 -14.22 -8.34
N ASN A 236 -9.54 -15.03 -9.37
CA ASN A 236 -8.79 -16.27 -9.57
C ASN A 236 -7.26 -16.04 -9.79
N ASN A 237 -6.84 -14.80 -10.08
CA ASN A 237 -5.43 -14.39 -10.20
C ASN A 237 -4.88 -13.71 -8.94
N PHE A 238 -5.75 -13.17 -8.08
CA PHE A 238 -5.37 -12.45 -6.86
C PHE A 238 -5.84 -13.24 -5.64
N SER A 239 -4.94 -13.64 -4.76
CA SER A 239 -5.30 -14.52 -3.65
C SER A 239 -6.34 -13.93 -2.69
N ASN A 240 -6.30 -12.61 -2.46
CA ASN A 240 -7.28 -11.84 -1.69
C ASN A 240 -7.30 -10.39 -2.21
N LEU A 241 -8.49 -9.84 -2.48
CA LEU A 241 -8.67 -8.48 -2.98
C LEU A 241 -9.60 -7.67 -2.06
N MET A 242 -9.18 -6.48 -1.67
CA MET A 242 -10.00 -5.50 -0.97
C MET A 242 -10.12 -4.25 -1.85
N ALA A 243 -11.34 -3.83 -2.21
CA ALA A 243 -11.58 -2.71 -3.09
C ALA A 243 -12.44 -1.63 -2.41
N LYS A 244 -12.06 -0.36 -2.54
CA LYS A 244 -12.81 0.76 -1.96
C LYS A 244 -13.67 1.48 -3.01
N GLU A 245 -14.97 1.51 -2.79
CA GLU A 245 -15.92 2.29 -3.59
C GLU A 245 -16.56 3.41 -2.74
N LYS A 246 -17.00 4.49 -3.38
CA LYS A 246 -17.90 5.47 -2.75
C LYS A 246 -19.35 5.08 -3.00
N ASP A 247 -20.21 5.39 -2.04
CA ASP A 247 -21.65 5.40 -2.29
C ASP A 247 -21.97 6.56 -3.24
N VAL A 248 -22.71 6.24 -4.29
CA VAL A 248 -23.33 7.24 -5.16
C VAL A 248 -24.79 7.25 -4.72
N HIS A 249 -25.18 8.33 -4.05
CA HIS A 249 -26.59 8.68 -3.90
C HIS A 249 -26.99 9.52 -5.11
#